data_AF-A0A2H6A1S7-F1
#
_entry.id   AF-A0A2H6A1S7-F1
#
_cell.length_a   1.000
_cell.length_b   1.000
_cell.length_c   1.000
_cell.angle_alpha   90.00
_cell.angle_beta   90.00
_cell.angle_gamma   90.00
#
_symmetry.space_group_name_H-M   'P 1'
#
loop_
_entity.id
_entity.type
_entity.pdbx_description
1 polymer ?
#
loop_
_entity_poly.entity_id
_entity_poly.type
_entity_poly.pdbx_seq_one_letter_code
_entity_poly.pdbx_strand_id
1 'polypeptide(L)'
;MVEPIYRFAESLRHLLRASTAEELERRWDSLDVEELGWRALDRAWRARTVRWERVVDEVDGLLNRLLDRLPRLPARSEAPAVHLRTFREPALERLQHAAAAALVAQRFGTAGLRTVVADEEAPLQRRYFAFLALAVRHPRRAWPLFARYLTPEAHHAFCGAAAEAARFYPEERPAPLLVELFEAVRSDLHLRAFLSPRILESLYVLGDPAALPLCRELLVSGHTAADPEHCEVTRALVIVRSLSGAIEPNVKYPDTELEVVRRALDQAEELFRQKSGEVTPVVVM
;
A
#
# COMPACT_ATOMS: atom_id res chain seq x y z
N MET A 1 -14.54 0.24 -23.48
CA MET A 1 -14.82 0.83 -22.14
C MET A 1 -13.92 2.05 -21.95
N VAL A 2 -14.43 3.15 -21.38
CA VAL A 2 -13.61 4.35 -21.09
C VAL A 2 -12.61 4.02 -19.98
N GLU A 3 -11.33 4.32 -20.19
CA GLU A 3 -10.27 4.04 -19.20
C GLU A 3 -10.52 4.81 -17.89
N PRO A 4 -10.24 4.21 -16.71
CA PRO A 4 -10.53 4.82 -15.40
C PRO A 4 -9.97 6.24 -15.22
N ILE A 5 -8.79 6.53 -15.76
CA ILE A 5 -8.15 7.85 -15.63
C ILE A 5 -8.94 8.98 -16.30
N TYR A 6 -9.62 8.72 -17.42
CA TYR A 6 -10.49 9.74 -18.05
C TYR A 6 -11.77 9.94 -17.24
N ARG A 7 -12.33 8.87 -16.67
CA ARG A 7 -13.50 8.98 -15.77
C ARG A 7 -13.15 9.76 -14.50
N PHE A 8 -11.94 9.55 -13.98
CA PHE A 8 -11.44 10.30 -12.83
C PHE A 8 -11.31 11.78 -13.16
N ALA A 9 -10.67 12.13 -14.29
CA ALA A 9 -10.59 13.51 -14.77
C ALA A 9 -11.99 14.16 -14.89
N GLU A 10 -12.95 13.48 -15.51
CA GLU A 10 -14.34 13.97 -15.59
C GLU A 10 -14.95 14.17 -14.19
N SER A 11 -14.76 13.22 -13.27
CA SER A 11 -15.28 13.32 -11.90
C SER A 11 -14.71 14.53 -11.17
N LEU A 12 -13.41 14.81 -11.31
CA LEU A 12 -12.78 16.01 -10.74
C LEU A 12 -13.35 17.30 -11.37
N ARG A 13 -13.61 17.33 -12.68
CA ARG A 13 -14.30 18.46 -13.32
C ARG A 13 -15.72 18.63 -12.78
N HIS A 14 -16.42 17.53 -12.48
CA HIS A 14 -17.73 17.59 -11.81
C HIS A 14 -17.62 18.14 -10.38
N LEU A 15 -16.62 17.76 -9.59
CA LEU A 15 -16.40 18.34 -8.26
C LEU A 15 -16.09 19.83 -8.33
N LEU A 16 -15.27 20.27 -9.29
CA LEU A 16 -14.95 21.68 -9.50
C LEU A 16 -16.15 22.55 -9.86
N ARG A 17 -17.26 21.95 -10.29
CA ARG A 17 -18.52 22.66 -10.55
C ARG A 17 -19.43 22.76 -9.32
N ALA A 18 -19.11 22.10 -8.20
CA ALA A 18 -19.91 22.20 -6.98
C ALA A 18 -19.84 23.63 -6.42
N SER A 19 -20.97 24.27 -6.14
CA SER A 19 -21.00 25.64 -5.65
C SER A 19 -20.93 25.74 -4.13
N THR A 20 -21.30 24.68 -3.39
CA THR A 20 -21.28 24.64 -1.92
C THR A 20 -20.66 23.35 -1.38
N ALA A 21 -20.29 23.36 -0.10
CA ALA A 21 -19.66 22.23 0.56
C ALA A 21 -20.55 20.97 0.53
N GLU A 22 -21.85 21.15 0.75
CA GLU A 22 -22.86 20.09 0.71
C GLU A 22 -23.03 19.50 -0.68
N GLU A 23 -22.88 20.32 -1.72
CA GLU A 23 -22.91 19.85 -3.09
C GLU A 23 -21.65 19.06 -3.43
N LEU A 24 -20.49 19.50 -2.94
CA LEU A 24 -19.24 18.77 -3.16
C LEU A 24 -19.27 17.40 -2.49
N GLU A 25 -19.70 17.32 -1.23
CA GLU A 25 -19.83 16.04 -0.50
C GLU A 25 -20.77 15.07 -1.21
N ARG A 26 -21.98 15.53 -1.59
CA ARG A 26 -22.92 14.65 -2.32
C ARG A 26 -22.34 14.14 -3.63
N ARG A 27 -21.62 14.99 -4.37
CA ARG A 27 -20.97 14.59 -5.62
C ARG A 27 -19.82 13.62 -5.35
N TRP A 28 -19.03 13.86 -4.31
CA TRP A 28 -17.93 12.99 -3.91
C TRP A 28 -18.40 11.54 -3.72
N ASP A 29 -19.42 11.35 -2.89
CA ASP A 29 -19.94 10.00 -2.59
C ASP A 29 -20.60 9.38 -3.82
N SER A 30 -21.38 10.15 -4.59
CA SER A 30 -22.08 9.64 -5.79
C SER A 30 -21.14 9.19 -6.91
N LEU A 31 -19.94 9.78 -6.97
CA LEU A 31 -18.93 9.52 -8.00
C LEU A 31 -17.84 8.55 -7.52
N ASP A 32 -17.86 8.16 -6.24
CA ASP A 32 -16.86 7.30 -5.61
C ASP A 32 -15.42 7.76 -5.91
N VAL A 33 -15.18 9.06 -5.69
CA VAL A 33 -14.00 9.79 -6.19
C VAL A 33 -12.69 9.18 -5.70
N GLU A 34 -12.64 8.79 -4.43
CA GLU A 34 -11.42 8.25 -3.81
C GLU A 34 -11.03 6.90 -4.43
N GLU A 35 -11.96 5.94 -4.44
CA GLU A 35 -11.75 4.62 -5.01
C GLU A 35 -11.47 4.69 -6.52
N LEU A 36 -12.21 5.52 -7.26
CA LEU A 36 -11.96 5.75 -8.68
C LEU A 36 -10.55 6.35 -8.91
N GLY A 37 -10.15 7.30 -8.07
CA GLY A 37 -8.84 7.95 -8.12
C GLY A 37 -7.71 6.96 -7.90
N TRP A 38 -7.77 6.16 -6.82
CA TRP A 38 -6.76 5.15 -6.53
C TRP A 38 -6.66 4.11 -7.64
N ARG A 39 -7.79 3.60 -8.12
CA ARG A 39 -7.82 2.64 -9.24
C ARG A 39 -7.24 3.22 -10.53
N ALA A 40 -7.50 4.49 -10.81
CA ALA A 40 -6.97 5.17 -11.99
C ALA A 40 -5.46 5.39 -11.90
N LEU A 41 -4.97 5.84 -10.75
CA LEU A 41 -3.56 6.15 -10.51
C LEU A 41 -2.69 4.90 -10.39
N ASP A 42 -3.18 3.84 -9.74
CA ASP A 42 -2.52 2.54 -9.70
C ASP A 42 -2.26 2.00 -11.12
N ARG A 43 -3.30 2.02 -11.96
CA ARG A 43 -3.18 1.64 -13.36
C ARG A 43 -2.13 2.50 -14.05
N ALA A 44 -2.14 3.82 -13.82
CA ALA A 44 -1.18 4.77 -14.41
C ALA A 44 0.27 4.53 -13.97
N TRP A 45 0.52 4.13 -12.72
CA TRP A 45 1.84 3.73 -12.24
C TRP A 45 2.34 2.46 -12.92
N ARG A 46 1.46 1.47 -13.09
CA ARG A 46 1.81 0.16 -13.69
C ARG A 46 2.07 0.25 -15.19
N ALA A 47 1.57 1.29 -15.87
CA ALA A 47 1.82 1.46 -17.29
C ALA A 47 3.31 1.68 -17.60
N ARG A 48 3.82 0.89 -18.56
CA ARG A 48 5.19 1.01 -19.09
C ARG A 48 5.31 1.98 -20.25
N THR A 49 4.19 2.47 -20.78
CA THR A 49 4.11 3.40 -21.91
C THR A 49 3.65 4.78 -21.44
N VAL A 50 4.12 5.83 -22.10
CA VAL A 50 3.76 7.25 -21.84
C VAL A 50 2.34 7.65 -22.29
N ARG A 51 1.46 6.66 -22.49
CA ARG A 51 0.15 6.81 -23.13
C ARG A 51 -0.77 7.78 -22.40
N TRP A 52 -0.60 7.91 -21.08
CA TRP A 52 -1.51 8.68 -20.24
C TRP A 52 -0.91 9.98 -19.70
N GLU A 53 0.28 10.36 -20.16
CA GLU A 53 0.97 11.56 -19.68
C GLU A 53 0.04 12.79 -19.66
N ARG A 54 -0.63 13.08 -20.78
CA ARG A 54 -1.50 14.26 -20.90
C ARG A 54 -2.69 14.24 -19.94
N VAL A 55 -3.35 13.10 -19.78
CA VAL A 55 -4.52 13.00 -18.89
C VAL A 55 -4.10 12.99 -17.43
N VAL A 56 -2.94 12.43 -17.09
CA VAL A 56 -2.39 12.49 -15.73
C VAL A 56 -1.97 13.92 -15.37
N ASP A 57 -1.37 14.66 -16.31
CA ASP A 57 -1.05 16.08 -16.16
C ASP A 57 -2.32 16.92 -15.93
N GLU A 58 -3.39 16.62 -16.66
CA GLU A 58 -4.70 17.24 -16.42
C GLU A 58 -5.26 16.91 -15.03
N VAL A 59 -5.23 15.63 -14.63
CA VAL A 59 -5.68 15.17 -13.31
C VAL A 59 -4.92 15.87 -12.19
N ASP A 60 -3.59 15.95 -12.28
CA ASP A 60 -2.77 16.68 -11.30
C ASP A 60 -3.20 18.16 -11.20
N GLY A 61 -3.37 18.84 -12.34
CA GLY A 61 -3.86 20.22 -12.37
C GLY A 61 -5.31 20.40 -11.90
N LEU A 62 -6.17 19.39 -12.05
CA LEU A 62 -7.54 19.40 -11.51
C LEU A 62 -7.54 19.23 -9.99
N LEU A 63 -6.70 18.35 -9.45
CA LEU A 63 -6.55 18.12 -8.01
C LEU A 63 -6.02 19.37 -7.31
N ASN A 64 -4.97 20.00 -7.84
CA ASN A 64 -4.45 21.26 -7.30
C ASN A 64 -5.52 22.35 -7.27
N ARG A 65 -6.30 22.52 -8.35
CA ARG A 65 -7.41 23.48 -8.39
C ARG A 65 -8.54 23.16 -7.40
N LEU A 66 -8.78 21.89 -7.09
CA LEU A 66 -9.76 21.50 -6.07
C LEU A 66 -9.24 21.89 -4.68
N LEU A 67 -8.00 21.52 -4.36
CA LEU A 67 -7.35 21.84 -3.07
C LEU A 67 -7.33 23.35 -2.81
N ASP A 68 -6.94 24.16 -3.81
CA ASP A 68 -6.95 25.63 -3.70
C ASP A 68 -8.34 26.21 -3.41
N ARG A 69 -9.39 25.51 -3.84
CA ARG A 69 -10.77 25.98 -3.79
C ARG A 69 -11.49 25.56 -2.51
N LEU A 70 -11.17 24.40 -1.95
CA LEU A 70 -11.85 23.82 -0.78
C LEU A 70 -11.98 24.80 0.40
N PRO A 71 -10.92 25.55 0.81
CA PRO A 71 -11.02 26.47 1.94
C PRO A 71 -11.98 27.64 1.73
N ARG A 72 -12.35 27.95 0.48
CA ARG A 72 -13.17 29.10 0.09
C ARG A 72 -14.62 28.72 -0.22
N LEU A 73 -14.95 27.44 -0.10
CA LEU A 73 -16.21 26.89 -0.58
C LEU A 73 -17.32 27.21 0.45
N PRO A 74 -18.42 27.87 0.04
CA PRO A 74 -19.44 28.28 0.98
C PRO A 74 -20.16 27.04 1.52
N ALA A 75 -20.54 27.10 2.80
CA ALA A 75 -21.33 26.07 3.46
C ALA A 75 -22.51 26.73 4.19
N ARG A 76 -23.66 26.05 4.18
CA ARG A 76 -24.88 26.50 4.88
C ARG A 76 -24.82 26.20 6.37
N SER A 77 -23.99 25.23 6.76
CA SER A 77 -23.69 24.89 8.15
C SER A 77 -22.21 24.54 8.29
N GLU A 78 -21.70 24.52 9.53
CA GLU A 78 -20.28 24.21 9.78
C GLU A 78 -19.94 22.74 9.54
N ALA A 79 -20.89 21.82 9.75
CA ALA A 79 -20.61 20.38 9.69
C ALA A 79 -20.05 19.90 8.33
N PRO A 80 -20.63 20.25 7.17
CA PRO A 80 -20.05 19.93 5.85
C PRO A 80 -18.66 20.53 5.64
N ALA A 81 -18.43 21.77 6.09
CA ALA A 81 -17.14 22.44 5.93
C ALA A 81 -16.05 21.84 6.82
N VAL A 82 -16.40 21.37 8.02
CA VAL A 82 -15.51 20.62 8.90
C VAL A 82 -15.19 19.27 8.28
N HIS A 83 -16.21 18.52 7.83
CA HIS A 83 -16.02 17.20 7.23
C HIS A 83 -15.10 17.25 5.99
N LEU A 84 -15.29 18.23 5.11
CA LEU A 84 -14.42 18.44 3.95
C LEU A 84 -12.95 18.62 4.35
N ARG A 85 -12.68 19.52 5.30
CA ARG A 85 -11.30 19.82 5.75
C ARG A 85 -10.66 18.66 6.50
N THR A 86 -11.45 17.92 7.28
CA THR A 86 -10.93 16.82 8.09
C THR A 86 -10.69 15.55 7.26
N PHE A 87 -11.55 15.26 6.27
CA PHE A 87 -11.54 13.98 5.58
C PHE A 87 -11.27 14.08 4.08
N ARG A 88 -11.90 15.02 3.36
CA ARG A 88 -11.78 15.10 1.89
C ARG A 88 -10.53 15.80 1.42
N GLU A 89 -10.12 16.86 2.12
CA GLU A 89 -8.89 17.59 1.82
C GLU A 89 -7.65 16.69 1.93
N PRO A 90 -7.42 15.95 3.04
CA PRO A 90 -6.32 14.98 3.11
C PRO A 90 -6.40 13.87 2.05
N ALA A 91 -7.61 13.39 1.71
CA ALA A 91 -7.78 12.41 0.65
C ALA A 91 -7.36 12.96 -0.73
N LEU A 92 -7.74 14.20 -1.03
CA LEU A 92 -7.33 14.90 -2.25
C LEU A 92 -5.83 15.18 -2.28
N GLU A 93 -5.21 15.55 -1.16
CA GLU A 93 -3.76 15.74 -1.06
C GLU A 93 -3.01 14.44 -1.38
N ARG A 94 -3.47 13.30 -0.84
CA ARG A 94 -2.90 11.98 -1.16
C ARG A 94 -3.04 11.66 -2.64
N LEU A 95 -4.23 11.88 -3.23
CA LEU A 95 -4.45 11.68 -4.65
C LEU A 95 -3.60 12.62 -5.51
N GLN A 96 -3.36 13.86 -5.07
CA GLN A 96 -2.51 14.84 -5.76
C GLN A 96 -1.06 14.37 -5.78
N HIS A 97 -0.49 13.99 -4.64
CA HIS A 97 0.88 13.48 -4.61
C HIS A 97 1.03 12.18 -5.41
N ALA A 98 0.00 11.33 -5.40
CA ALA A 98 -0.05 10.13 -6.22
C ALA A 98 -0.10 10.44 -7.73
N ALA A 99 -0.89 11.44 -8.13
CA ALA A 99 -0.97 11.93 -9.52
C ALA A 99 0.36 12.55 -9.96
N ALA A 100 1.01 13.34 -9.12
CA ALA A 100 2.34 13.87 -9.38
C ALA A 100 3.38 12.76 -9.58
N ALA A 101 3.37 11.71 -8.74
CA ALA A 101 4.22 10.55 -8.93
C ALA A 101 3.90 9.80 -10.23
N ALA A 102 2.62 9.66 -10.59
CA ALA A 102 2.22 9.07 -11.87
C ALA A 102 2.72 9.91 -13.06
N LEU A 103 2.65 11.23 -12.96
CA LEU A 103 3.13 12.14 -14.00
C LEU A 103 4.65 12.01 -14.19
N VAL A 104 5.42 11.99 -13.09
CA VAL A 104 6.87 11.74 -13.12
C VAL A 104 7.18 10.37 -13.72
N ALA A 105 6.43 9.34 -13.33
CA ALA A 105 6.56 7.99 -13.85
C ALA A 105 6.33 7.92 -15.37
N GLN A 106 5.38 8.71 -15.90
CA GLN A 106 5.06 8.78 -17.31
C GLN A 106 6.08 9.62 -18.10
N ARG A 107 6.51 10.78 -17.58
CA ARG A 107 7.45 11.68 -18.28
C ARG A 107 8.90 11.22 -18.24
N PHE A 108 9.34 10.74 -17.08
CA PHE A 108 10.76 10.53 -16.77
C PHE A 108 11.09 9.10 -16.32
N GLY A 109 10.08 8.24 -16.22
CA GLY A 109 10.25 6.83 -15.87
C GLY A 109 10.89 6.62 -14.49
N THR A 110 11.59 5.50 -14.35
CA THR A 110 12.28 5.10 -13.11
C THR A 110 13.32 6.12 -12.65
N ALA A 111 14.01 6.79 -13.58
CA ALA A 111 15.04 7.76 -13.24
C ALA A 111 14.43 8.99 -12.52
N GLY A 112 13.36 9.56 -13.08
CA GLY A 112 12.69 10.70 -12.45
C GLY A 112 12.10 10.37 -11.08
N LEU A 113 11.50 9.18 -10.92
CA LEU A 113 10.99 8.75 -9.62
C LEU A 113 12.11 8.65 -8.57
N ARG A 114 13.28 8.12 -8.93
CA ARG A 114 14.45 8.05 -8.04
C ARG A 114 14.93 9.44 -7.63
N THR A 115 14.94 10.39 -8.56
CA THR A 115 15.28 11.79 -8.26
C THR A 115 14.33 12.37 -7.22
N VAL A 116 13.02 12.16 -7.37
CA VAL A 116 12.03 12.64 -6.38
C VAL A 116 12.21 11.98 -5.02
N VAL A 117 12.49 10.67 -4.96
CA VAL A 117 12.74 9.97 -3.68
C VAL A 117 13.98 10.52 -2.95
N ALA A 118 15.03 10.83 -3.71
CA ALA A 118 16.30 11.32 -3.19
C ALA A 118 16.30 12.82 -2.82
N ASP A 119 15.27 13.56 -3.24
CA ASP A 119 15.12 14.98 -2.91
C ASP A 119 14.68 15.14 -1.45
N GLU A 120 15.61 15.45 -0.56
CA GLU A 120 15.34 15.63 0.87
C GLU A 120 14.55 16.90 1.19
N GLU A 121 14.54 17.88 0.28
CA GLU A 121 13.79 19.13 0.41
C GLU A 121 12.33 18.97 -0.03
N ALA A 122 12.01 17.89 -0.75
CA ALA A 122 10.64 17.60 -1.16
C ALA A 122 9.77 17.16 0.03
N PRO A 123 8.46 17.52 0.04
CA PRO A 123 7.53 17.03 1.06
C PRO A 123 7.55 15.51 1.18
N LEU A 124 7.47 15.00 2.42
CA LEU A 124 7.57 13.57 2.71
C LEU A 124 6.58 12.73 1.89
N GLN A 125 5.34 13.19 1.76
CA GLN A 125 4.29 12.52 0.99
C GLN A 125 4.64 12.43 -0.49
N ARG A 126 5.21 13.50 -1.07
CA ARG A 126 5.66 13.51 -2.46
C ARG A 126 6.76 12.48 -2.70
N ARG A 127 7.73 12.39 -1.79
CA ARG A 127 8.79 11.37 -1.81
C ARG A 127 8.20 9.97 -1.66
N TYR A 128 7.26 9.79 -0.74
CA TYR A 128 6.60 8.52 -0.47
C TYR A 128 5.83 7.99 -1.69
N PHE A 129 5.01 8.82 -2.34
CA PHE A 129 4.27 8.36 -3.53
C PHE A 129 5.18 8.07 -4.72
N ALA A 130 6.31 8.77 -4.86
CA ALA A 130 7.33 8.40 -5.85
C ALA A 130 7.99 7.05 -5.53
N PHE A 131 8.28 6.79 -4.24
CA PHE A 131 8.80 5.51 -3.76
C PHE A 131 7.81 4.36 -3.98
N LEU A 132 6.53 4.59 -3.67
CA LEU A 132 5.45 3.64 -3.88
C LEU A 132 5.25 3.34 -5.38
N ALA A 133 5.29 4.35 -6.24
CA ALA A 133 5.22 4.15 -7.68
C ALA A 133 6.41 3.31 -8.21
N LEU A 134 7.60 3.44 -7.62
CA LEU A 134 8.73 2.55 -7.92
C LEU A 134 8.45 1.12 -7.44
N ALA A 135 7.92 0.94 -6.24
CA ALA A 135 7.60 -0.38 -5.69
C ALA A 135 6.57 -1.11 -6.56
N VAL A 136 5.48 -0.43 -6.92
CA VAL A 136 4.43 -0.95 -7.83
C VAL A 136 5.01 -1.35 -9.19
N ARG A 137 5.97 -0.60 -9.72
CA ARG A 137 6.62 -0.88 -11.02
C ARG A 137 7.73 -1.94 -10.95
N HIS A 138 8.25 -2.22 -9.75
CA HIS A 138 9.33 -3.19 -9.47
C HIS A 138 10.43 -3.23 -10.56
N PRO A 139 11.07 -2.10 -10.91
CA PRO A 139 12.11 -2.11 -11.94
C PRO A 139 13.32 -2.94 -11.47
N ARG A 140 13.86 -3.77 -12.37
CA ARG A 140 14.91 -4.80 -12.10
C ARG A 140 16.09 -4.36 -11.23
N ARG A 141 16.49 -3.08 -11.26
CA ARG A 141 17.67 -2.57 -10.54
C ARG A 141 17.33 -1.62 -9.40
N ALA A 142 16.12 -1.68 -8.85
CA ALA A 142 15.70 -0.79 -7.76
C ALA A 142 15.82 -1.40 -6.37
N TRP A 143 16.14 -2.69 -6.24
CA TRP A 143 16.34 -3.31 -4.92
C TRP A 143 17.25 -2.53 -3.96
N PRO A 144 18.43 -2.01 -4.38
CA PRO A 144 19.29 -1.26 -3.46
C PRO A 144 18.65 -0.01 -2.86
N LEU A 145 17.63 0.56 -3.53
CA LEU A 145 16.85 1.66 -2.97
C LEU A 145 15.93 1.15 -1.86
N PHE A 146 15.17 0.07 -2.09
CA PHE A 146 14.22 -0.47 -1.11
C PHE A 146 14.93 -1.02 0.13
N ALA A 147 16.04 -1.74 -0.06
CA ALA A 147 16.83 -2.30 1.03
C ALA A 147 17.28 -1.25 2.06
N ARG A 148 17.57 -0.01 1.62
CA ARG A 148 17.95 1.10 2.51
C ARG A 148 16.84 1.56 3.46
N TYR A 149 15.58 1.21 3.18
CA TYR A 149 14.42 1.55 4.00
C TYR A 149 13.93 0.36 4.83
N LEU A 150 14.59 -0.81 4.77
CA LEU A 150 14.29 -1.95 5.65
C LEU A 150 15.02 -1.83 6.98
N THR A 151 14.80 -0.70 7.67
CA THR A 151 15.37 -0.42 8.99
C THR A 151 14.28 0.17 9.89
N PRO A 152 14.37 0.02 11.22
CA PRO A 152 13.39 0.57 12.14
C PRO A 152 13.44 2.12 12.22
N GLU A 153 14.55 2.76 11.82
CA GLU A 153 14.71 4.22 11.80
C GLU A 153 14.04 4.88 10.59
N ALA A 154 13.81 4.14 9.51
CA ALA A 154 13.12 4.65 8.35
C ALA A 154 11.64 4.92 8.67
N HIS A 155 11.04 5.89 7.99
CA HIS A 155 9.63 6.19 8.18
C HIS A 155 8.77 4.97 7.82
N HIS A 156 7.92 4.52 8.74
CA HIS A 156 7.15 3.27 8.64
C HIS A 156 6.46 3.07 7.27
N ALA A 157 5.90 4.12 6.67
CA ALA A 157 5.28 4.01 5.34
C ALA A 157 6.26 3.56 4.24
N PHE A 158 7.51 4.04 4.26
CA PHE A 158 8.56 3.59 3.36
C PHE A 158 9.00 2.16 3.70
N CYS A 159 9.14 1.82 4.99
CA CYS A 159 9.46 0.45 5.42
C CYS A 159 8.42 -0.55 4.94
N GLY A 160 7.13 -0.22 5.07
CA GLY A 160 6.02 -1.07 4.62
C GLY A 160 6.05 -1.28 3.10
N ALA A 161 6.23 -0.22 2.32
CA ALA A 161 6.36 -0.33 0.87
C ALA A 161 7.62 -1.09 0.43
N ALA A 162 8.74 -0.93 1.15
CA ALA A 162 9.97 -1.68 0.90
C ALA A 162 9.81 -3.16 1.24
N ALA A 163 9.14 -3.48 2.34
CA ALA A 163 8.86 -4.84 2.77
C ALA A 163 8.01 -5.56 1.73
N GLU A 164 6.97 -4.93 1.19
CA GLU A 164 6.18 -5.48 0.07
C GLU A 164 6.96 -5.56 -1.24
N ALA A 165 7.82 -4.57 -1.52
CA ALA A 165 8.64 -4.57 -2.74
C ALA A 165 9.61 -5.77 -2.77
N ALA A 166 10.09 -6.22 -1.61
CA ALA A 166 11.08 -7.30 -1.49
C ALA A 166 10.72 -8.57 -2.27
N ARG A 167 9.45 -8.98 -2.27
CA ARG A 167 9.01 -10.21 -2.95
C ARG A 167 9.16 -10.18 -4.48
N PHE A 168 9.38 -9.01 -5.07
CA PHE A 168 9.65 -8.86 -6.50
C PHE A 168 11.14 -8.90 -6.86
N TYR A 169 12.03 -9.10 -5.88
CA TYR A 169 13.48 -9.20 -6.05
C TYR A 169 14.06 -10.48 -5.42
N PRO A 170 13.55 -11.68 -5.76
CA PRO A 170 14.00 -12.93 -5.14
C PRO A 170 15.49 -13.22 -5.38
N GLU A 171 16.06 -12.76 -6.50
CA GLU A 171 17.48 -12.90 -6.84
C GLU A 171 18.43 -12.21 -5.85
N GLU A 172 17.92 -11.20 -5.14
CA GLU A 172 18.67 -10.41 -4.16
C GLU A 172 18.59 -11.00 -2.74
N ARG A 173 17.82 -12.08 -2.55
CA ARG A 173 17.64 -12.81 -1.28
C ARG A 173 17.28 -11.89 -0.10
N PRO A 174 16.14 -11.19 -0.16
CA PRO A 174 15.78 -10.18 0.85
C PRO A 174 15.26 -10.75 2.18
N ALA A 175 14.99 -12.05 2.26
CA ALA A 175 14.36 -12.67 3.44
C ALA A 175 15.11 -12.40 4.76
N PRO A 176 16.46 -12.46 4.86
CA PRO A 176 17.17 -12.14 6.10
C PRO A 176 16.92 -10.70 6.59
N LEU A 177 16.85 -9.72 5.68
CA LEU A 177 16.56 -8.32 6.04
C LEU A 177 15.14 -8.15 6.54
N LEU A 178 14.18 -8.88 5.96
CA LEU A 178 12.79 -8.87 6.43
C LEU A 178 12.65 -9.49 7.83
N VAL A 179 13.38 -10.58 8.10
CA VAL A 179 13.44 -11.21 9.43
C VAL A 179 14.09 -10.25 10.44
N GLU A 180 15.22 -9.64 10.10
CA GLU A 180 15.90 -8.66 10.95
C GLU A 180 15.00 -7.46 11.28
N LEU A 181 14.31 -6.92 10.27
CA LEU A 181 13.35 -5.84 10.47
C LEU A 181 12.22 -6.27 11.42
N PHE A 182 11.66 -7.47 11.26
CA PHE A 182 10.63 -7.98 12.15
C PHE A 182 11.11 -8.03 13.59
N GLU A 183 12.29 -8.60 13.82
CA GLU A 183 12.89 -8.70 15.15
C GLU A 183 13.16 -7.32 15.77
N ALA A 184 13.58 -6.34 14.96
CA ALA A 184 13.83 -4.99 15.44
C ALA A 184 12.54 -4.27 15.88
N VAL A 185 11.40 -4.54 15.24
CA VAL A 185 10.12 -3.86 15.52
C VAL A 185 9.18 -4.67 16.42
N ARG A 186 9.52 -5.92 16.78
CA ARG A 186 8.60 -6.85 17.46
C ARG A 186 8.04 -6.36 18.80
N SER A 187 8.77 -5.48 19.49
CA SER A 187 8.40 -4.90 20.78
C SER A 187 7.56 -3.63 20.65
N ASP A 188 7.59 -2.97 19.49
CA ASP A 188 6.71 -1.84 19.18
C ASP A 188 5.39 -2.37 18.61
N LEU A 189 4.34 -2.34 19.43
CA LEU A 189 3.04 -2.89 19.04
C LEU A 189 2.41 -2.16 17.84
N HIS A 190 2.67 -0.85 17.68
CA HIS A 190 2.12 -0.09 16.56
C HIS A 190 2.85 -0.43 15.26
N LEU A 191 4.18 -0.43 15.28
CA LEU A 191 4.97 -0.81 14.11
C LEU A 191 4.77 -2.28 13.76
N ARG A 192 4.68 -3.18 14.74
CA ARG A 192 4.39 -4.59 14.52
C ARG A 192 3.02 -4.79 13.88
N ALA A 193 1.96 -4.17 14.40
CA ALA A 193 0.62 -4.29 13.81
C ALA A 193 0.60 -3.84 12.34
N PHE A 194 1.39 -2.82 12.01
CA PHE A 194 1.46 -2.27 10.66
C PHE A 194 2.40 -3.05 9.71
N LEU A 195 3.58 -3.46 10.17
CA LEU A 195 4.63 -4.09 9.34
C LEU A 195 4.52 -5.61 9.29
N SER A 196 4.04 -6.27 10.35
CA SER A 196 3.97 -7.74 10.44
C SER A 196 3.21 -8.37 9.28
N PRO A 197 2.00 -7.89 8.89
CA PRO A 197 1.30 -8.46 7.74
C PRO A 197 2.10 -8.35 6.44
N ARG A 198 2.79 -7.22 6.21
CA ARG A 198 3.55 -6.95 4.99
C ARG A 198 4.82 -7.80 4.91
N ILE A 199 5.55 -7.89 6.03
CA ILE A 199 6.75 -8.71 6.15
C ILE A 199 6.42 -10.18 5.94
N LEU A 200 5.42 -10.71 6.66
CA LEU A 200 5.06 -12.13 6.59
C LEU A 200 4.51 -12.50 5.20
N GLU A 201 3.78 -11.61 4.55
CA GLU A 201 3.33 -11.84 3.17
C GLU A 201 4.51 -11.91 2.19
N SER A 202 5.48 -11.01 2.31
CA SER A 202 6.68 -11.08 1.47
C SER A 202 7.51 -12.34 1.74
N LEU A 203 7.65 -12.75 3.00
CA LEU A 203 8.34 -13.99 3.37
C LEU A 203 7.64 -15.23 2.79
N TYR A 204 6.30 -15.25 2.80
CA TYR A 204 5.50 -16.29 2.14
C TYR A 204 5.82 -16.37 0.64
N VAL A 205 5.76 -15.25 -0.07
CA VAL A 205 5.98 -15.21 -1.52
C VAL A 205 7.42 -15.56 -1.89
N LEU A 206 8.40 -15.15 -1.07
CA LEU A 206 9.80 -15.48 -1.30
C LEU A 206 10.09 -16.97 -1.14
N GLY A 207 9.33 -17.67 -0.28
CA GLY A 207 9.52 -19.12 -0.05
C GLY A 207 10.93 -19.45 0.44
N ASP A 208 11.60 -18.53 1.15
CA ASP A 208 12.98 -18.70 1.61
C ASP A 208 13.01 -19.44 2.97
N PRO A 209 13.71 -20.59 3.09
CA PRO A 209 13.86 -21.30 4.35
C PRO A 209 14.45 -20.46 5.50
N ALA A 210 15.13 -19.35 5.22
CA ALA A 210 15.61 -18.40 6.24
C ALA A 210 14.48 -17.84 7.12
N ALA A 211 13.23 -17.86 6.65
CA ALA A 211 12.06 -17.42 7.41
C ALA A 211 11.59 -18.42 8.48
N LEU A 212 11.98 -19.70 8.39
CA LEU A 212 11.45 -20.77 9.25
C LEU A 212 11.67 -20.53 10.75
N PRO A 213 12.85 -20.08 11.24
CA PRO A 213 13.05 -19.83 12.65
C PRO A 213 12.06 -18.80 13.22
N LEU A 214 11.91 -17.66 12.54
CA LEU A 214 10.95 -16.63 12.91
C LEU A 214 9.52 -17.19 12.90
N CYS A 215 9.13 -17.88 11.82
CA CYS A 215 7.76 -18.39 11.71
C CYS A 215 7.43 -19.40 12.81
N ARG A 216 8.37 -20.30 13.15
CA ARG A 216 8.20 -21.27 14.24
C ARG A 216 8.08 -20.59 15.60
N GLU A 217 8.83 -19.52 15.84
CA GLU A 217 8.66 -18.72 17.05
C GLU A 217 7.25 -18.11 17.13
N LEU A 218 6.76 -17.56 16.00
CA LEU A 218 5.43 -16.98 15.92
C LEU A 218 4.30 -18.01 16.10
N LEU A 219 4.52 -19.31 15.88
CA LEU A 219 3.54 -20.34 16.21
C LEU A 219 3.25 -20.42 17.72
N VAL A 220 4.16 -19.91 18.55
CA VAL A 220 4.05 -19.89 20.01
C VAL A 220 3.75 -18.49 20.53
N SER A 221 4.41 -17.46 20.01
CA SER A 221 4.38 -16.09 20.54
C SER A 221 3.60 -15.09 19.67
N GLY A 222 3.10 -15.52 18.52
CA GLY A 222 2.42 -14.67 17.56
C GLY A 222 1.02 -14.24 18.00
N HIS A 223 0.55 -13.11 17.48
CA HIS A 223 -0.79 -12.61 17.73
C HIS A 223 -1.88 -13.48 17.09
N THR A 224 -2.93 -13.77 17.86
CA THR A 224 -4.05 -14.66 17.49
C THR A 224 -5.32 -13.89 17.16
N ALA A 225 -5.28 -13.05 16.12
CA ALA A 225 -6.50 -12.42 15.60
C ALA A 225 -7.49 -13.45 15.02
N ALA A 226 -8.79 -13.12 15.06
CA ALA A 226 -9.82 -13.92 14.42
C ALA A 226 -9.66 -13.91 12.89
N ASP A 227 -9.42 -12.72 12.33
CA ASP A 227 -9.14 -12.51 10.91
C ASP A 227 -7.75 -13.09 10.54
N PRO A 228 -7.67 -14.03 9.58
CA PRO A 228 -6.41 -14.57 9.08
C PRO A 228 -5.44 -13.50 8.54
N GLU A 229 -5.96 -12.39 8.00
CA GLU A 229 -5.11 -11.33 7.44
C GLU A 229 -4.26 -10.63 8.49
N HIS A 230 -4.74 -10.58 9.72
CA HIS A 230 -4.11 -9.93 10.87
C HIS A 230 -3.57 -10.94 11.90
N CYS A 231 -3.73 -12.24 11.65
CA CYS A 231 -3.27 -13.28 12.57
C CYS A 231 -1.87 -13.78 12.20
N GLU A 232 -0.88 -13.36 12.99
CA GLU A 232 0.52 -13.76 12.82
C GLU A 232 0.70 -15.27 12.91
N VAL A 233 0.04 -15.94 13.86
CA VAL A 233 0.10 -17.41 14.00
C VAL A 233 -0.40 -18.10 12.73
N THR A 234 -1.52 -17.63 12.17
CA THR A 234 -2.07 -18.21 10.93
C THR A 234 -1.14 -17.96 9.75
N ARG A 235 -0.61 -16.74 9.64
CA ARG A 235 0.39 -16.37 8.61
C ARG A 235 1.64 -17.23 8.68
N ALA A 236 2.24 -17.33 9.87
CA ALA A 236 3.42 -18.15 10.12
C ALA A 236 3.14 -19.63 9.84
N LEU A 237 1.96 -20.14 10.19
CA LEU A 237 1.59 -21.54 9.95
C LEU A 237 1.43 -21.86 8.46
N VAL A 238 0.88 -20.94 7.67
CA VAL A 238 0.83 -21.07 6.20
C VAL A 238 2.25 -21.12 5.62
N ILE A 239 3.14 -20.22 6.06
CA ILE A 239 4.54 -20.22 5.63
C ILE A 239 5.25 -21.53 6.01
N VAL A 240 5.16 -21.95 7.27
CA VAL A 240 5.76 -23.20 7.75
C VAL A 240 5.25 -24.38 6.95
N ARG A 241 3.93 -24.53 6.76
CA ARG A 241 3.33 -25.60 5.96
C ARG A 241 3.84 -25.59 4.52
N SER A 242 3.96 -24.42 3.89
CA SER A 242 4.47 -24.31 2.52
C SER A 242 5.93 -24.76 2.37
N LEU A 243 6.75 -24.56 3.41
CA LEU A 243 8.19 -24.86 3.40
C LEU A 243 8.52 -26.26 3.95
N SER A 244 7.74 -26.76 4.91
CA SER A 244 7.99 -28.04 5.59
C SER A 244 7.07 -29.17 5.13
N GLY A 245 5.93 -28.84 4.50
CA GLY A 245 4.89 -29.80 4.14
C GLY A 245 3.99 -30.26 5.29
N ALA A 246 4.17 -29.73 6.50
CA ALA A 246 3.45 -30.15 7.71
C ALA A 246 2.77 -28.99 8.44
N ILE A 247 1.66 -29.27 9.12
CA ILE A 247 1.03 -28.35 10.06
C ILE A 247 1.69 -28.56 11.42
N GLU A 248 2.54 -27.62 11.84
CA GLU A 248 3.26 -27.73 13.11
C GLU A 248 2.38 -27.31 14.31
N PRO A 249 2.68 -27.81 15.53
CA PRO A 249 1.99 -27.40 16.76
C PRO A 249 2.04 -25.88 16.95
N ASN A 250 0.91 -25.31 17.36
CA ASN A 250 0.76 -23.86 17.49
C ASN A 250 -0.31 -23.49 18.53
N VAL A 251 -0.31 -22.23 18.97
CA VAL A 251 -1.21 -21.76 20.03
C VAL A 251 -2.64 -21.49 19.59
N LYS A 252 -2.90 -21.35 18.27
CA LYS A 252 -4.25 -21.04 17.75
C LYS A 252 -5.09 -22.30 17.51
N TYR A 253 -4.46 -23.36 17.01
CA TYR A 253 -5.10 -24.61 16.65
C TYR A 253 -4.51 -25.74 17.52
N PRO A 254 -5.09 -25.99 18.71
CA PRO A 254 -4.55 -26.96 19.67
C PRO A 254 -4.64 -28.41 19.15
N ASP A 255 -5.57 -28.71 18.26
CA ASP A 255 -5.67 -29.99 17.55
C ASP A 255 -5.52 -29.74 16.04
N THR A 256 -4.32 -30.04 15.52
CA THR A 256 -3.93 -29.80 14.13
C THR A 256 -4.48 -30.83 13.15
N GLU A 257 -5.01 -31.96 13.64
CA GLU A 257 -5.51 -33.04 12.77
C GLU A 257 -6.97 -32.85 12.34
N LEU A 258 -7.67 -31.89 12.96
CA LEU A 258 -9.05 -31.59 12.59
C LEU A 258 -9.13 -31.05 11.15
N GLU A 259 -10.02 -31.63 10.35
CA GLU A 259 -10.26 -31.22 8.96
C GLU A 259 -10.64 -29.72 8.85
N VAL A 260 -11.30 -29.18 9.87
CA VAL A 260 -11.64 -27.75 9.95
C VAL A 260 -10.40 -26.85 9.97
N VAL A 261 -9.30 -27.29 10.59
CA VAL A 261 -8.04 -26.55 10.64
C VAL A 261 -7.38 -26.55 9.27
N ARG A 262 -7.34 -27.71 8.59
CA ARG A 262 -6.83 -27.82 7.23
C ARG A 262 -7.59 -26.88 6.28
N ARG A 263 -8.92 -26.90 6.33
CA ARG A 263 -9.78 -26.00 5.54
C ARG A 263 -9.53 -24.52 5.84
N ALA A 264 -9.37 -24.15 7.11
CA ALA A 264 -9.08 -22.76 7.50
C ALA A 264 -7.72 -22.29 6.96
N LEU A 265 -6.71 -23.16 6.98
CA LEU A 265 -5.38 -22.84 6.43
C LEU A 265 -5.39 -22.78 4.90
N ASP A 266 -6.12 -23.66 4.21
CA ASP A 266 -6.26 -23.60 2.75
C ASP A 266 -6.92 -22.28 2.32
N GLN A 267 -7.93 -21.82 3.06
CA GLN A 267 -8.58 -20.52 2.84
C GLN A 267 -7.63 -19.35 3.08
N ALA A 268 -6.88 -19.37 4.19
CA ALA A 268 -5.89 -18.33 4.49
C ALA A 268 -4.79 -18.27 3.41
N GLU A 269 -4.31 -19.42 2.95
CA GLU A 269 -3.30 -19.50 1.89
C GLU A 269 -3.83 -18.97 0.56
N GLU A 270 -5.08 -19.27 0.20
CA GLU A 270 -5.70 -18.71 -1.00
C GLU A 270 -5.78 -17.18 -0.93
N LEU A 271 -6.17 -16.61 0.22
CA LEU A 271 -6.19 -15.16 0.43
C LEU A 271 -4.80 -14.54 0.23
N PHE A 272 -3.75 -15.17 0.77
CA PHE A 272 -2.38 -14.66 0.60
C PHE A 272 -1.89 -14.77 -0.85
N ARG A 273 -2.22 -15.87 -1.54
CA ARG A 273 -1.87 -16.02 -2.96
C ARG A 273 -2.55 -14.95 -3.82
N GLN A 274 -3.79 -14.60 -3.54
CA GLN A 274 -4.50 -13.54 -4.27
C GLN A 274 -3.83 -12.17 -4.11
N LYS A 275 -3.28 -11.87 -2.93
CA LYS A 275 -2.60 -10.58 -2.64
C LYS A 275 -1.12 -10.54 -3.00
N SER A 276 -0.50 -11.70 -3.25
CA SER A 276 0.93 -11.86 -3.52
C SER A 276 1.50 -10.99 -4.65
N GLY A 277 0.66 -10.56 -5.61
CA GLY A 277 1.05 -9.72 -6.74
C GLY A 277 0.90 -8.21 -6.53
N GLU A 278 0.38 -7.74 -5.39
CA GLU A 278 -0.12 -6.37 -5.24
C GLU A 278 0.67 -5.55 -4.20
N VAL A 279 1.37 -4.48 -4.61
CA VAL A 279 1.89 -3.51 -3.63
C VAL A 279 0.73 -2.60 -3.19
N THR A 280 0.44 -2.58 -1.89
CA THR A 280 -0.71 -1.86 -1.32
C THR A 280 -0.26 -0.52 -0.76
N PRO A 281 -0.78 0.62 -1.26
CA PRO A 281 -0.53 1.92 -0.67
C PRO A 281 -0.83 1.92 0.83
N VAL A 282 -0.07 2.69 1.60
CA VAL A 282 -0.41 2.93 3.00
C VAL A 282 -1.60 3.89 3.01
N VAL A 283 -2.79 3.35 3.24
CA VAL A 283 -3.97 4.14 3.57
C VAL A 283 -3.96 4.28 5.09
N VAL A 284 -3.59 5.46 5.58
CA VAL A 284 -3.89 5.82 6.97
C VAL A 284 -5.38 6.11 6.98
N MET A 285 -6.18 5.18 7.51
CA MET A 285 -7.58 5.43 7.87
C MET A 285 -7.64 6.31 9.11
#